data_AF-A0A357AJJ2-F1
#
_entry.id   AF-A0A357AJJ2-F1
#
_cell.length_a   1.000
_cell.length_b   1.000
_cell.length_c   1.000
_cell.angle_alpha   90.00
_cell.angle_beta   90.00
_cell.angle_gamma   90.00
#
_symmetry.space_group_name_H-M   'P 1'
#
loop_
_entity.id
_entity.type
_entity.pdbx_description
1 polymer ?
#
loop_
_entity_poly.entity_id
_entity_poly.type
_entity_poly.pdbx_seq_one_letter_code
_entity_poly.pdbx_strand_id
1 'polypeptide(L)'
;MNFNDLFKSSFLENITSFSALDMAIAMGLAFVVGLFIFFVYKKTYTGVMYSAGFGISLVAMTLITTLIILAVTSNIILSLGMVGALSIVRFRTAIKEPLDIAFLFWSIASGIVLGAGLLPLAILGSVFIGVILVLFVNKKNVDSPYILVISSEG
;
A
#
# COMPACT_ATOMS: atom_id res chain seq x y z
N MET A 1 31.74 -12.93 26.82
CA MET A 1 30.62 -12.09 26.35
C MET A 1 29.62 -13.01 25.68
N ASN A 2 28.44 -13.17 26.27
CA ASN A 2 27.51 -14.27 25.98
C ASN A 2 26.43 -13.80 24.98
N PHE A 3 26.05 -14.65 24.02
CA PHE A 3 25.01 -14.33 23.01
C PHE A 3 23.65 -14.00 23.65
N ASN A 4 23.39 -14.56 24.83
CA ASN A 4 22.20 -14.24 25.62
C ASN A 4 22.18 -12.78 26.11
N ASP A 5 23.34 -12.18 26.41
CA ASP A 5 23.41 -10.78 26.86
C ASP A 5 23.28 -9.80 25.69
N LEU A 6 23.80 -10.16 24.50
CA LEU A 6 23.59 -9.40 23.26
C LEU A 6 22.11 -9.42 22.82
N PHE A 7 21.42 -10.55 22.99
CA PHE A 7 20.00 -10.66 22.66
C PHE A 7 19.14 -9.93 23.67
N LYS A 8 19.40 -10.05 24.98
CA LYS A 8 18.63 -9.36 26.02
C LYS A 8 18.79 -7.84 25.97
N SER A 9 20.01 -7.34 25.80
CA SER A 9 20.26 -5.89 25.71
C SER A 9 19.66 -5.32 24.43
N SER A 10 19.97 -5.86 23.26
CA SER A 10 19.41 -5.37 21.99
C SER A 10 17.89 -5.49 21.93
N PHE A 11 17.29 -6.56 22.48
CA PHE A 11 15.84 -6.75 22.46
C PHE A 11 15.12 -5.89 23.50
N LEU A 12 15.64 -5.76 24.73
CA LEU A 12 15.03 -4.90 25.76
C LEU A 12 15.28 -3.40 25.50
N GLU A 13 16.40 -3.03 24.89
CA GLU A 13 16.72 -1.65 24.50
C GLU A 13 15.91 -1.22 23.26
N ASN A 14 15.59 -2.14 22.34
CA ASN A 14 14.63 -1.89 21.24
C ASN A 14 13.17 -1.84 21.71
N ILE A 15 12.77 -2.62 22.72
CA ILE A 15 11.40 -2.55 23.30
C ILE A 15 11.19 -1.27 24.13
N THR A 16 12.27 -0.70 24.67
CA THR A 16 12.20 0.58 25.40
C THR A 16 12.31 1.81 24.49
N SER A 17 12.90 1.67 23.29
CA SER A 17 12.98 2.74 22.28
C SER A 17 11.82 2.71 21.25
N PHE A 18 11.26 1.54 20.96
CA PHE A 18 9.96 1.38 20.27
C PHE A 18 8.93 0.88 21.27
N SER A 19 8.09 1.79 21.77
CA SER A 19 7.00 1.41 22.66
C SER A 19 6.05 0.46 21.93
N ALA A 20 5.62 -0.63 22.57
CA ALA A 20 4.57 -1.51 22.02
C ALA A 20 3.29 -0.72 21.65
N LEU A 21 3.08 0.42 22.32
CA LEU A 21 2.05 1.40 21.97
C LEU A 21 2.28 2.03 20.59
N ASP A 22 3.51 2.46 20.27
CA ASP A 22 3.82 3.08 18.96
C ASP A 22 3.64 2.09 17.82
N MET A 23 3.99 0.82 18.06
CA MET A 23 3.75 -0.26 17.10
C MET A 23 2.25 -0.49 16.85
N ALA A 24 1.44 -0.52 17.93
CA ALA A 24 0.00 -0.67 17.83
C ALA A 24 -0.67 0.53 17.14
N ILE A 25 -0.19 1.75 17.42
CA ILE A 25 -0.66 2.98 16.79
C ILE A 25 -0.29 3.00 15.29
N ALA A 26 0.93 2.60 14.92
CA ALA A 26 1.37 2.52 13.53
C ALA A 26 0.55 1.47 12.75
N MET A 27 0.30 0.30 13.33
CA MET A 27 -0.57 -0.73 12.77
C MET A 27 -2.02 -0.24 12.59
N GLY A 28 -2.57 0.46 13.60
CA GLY A 28 -3.91 1.05 13.52
C GLY A 28 -4.01 2.11 12.43
N LEU A 29 -3.01 2.99 12.33
CA LEU A 29 -2.95 4.01 11.28
C LEU A 29 -2.74 3.39 9.89
N ALA A 30 -1.94 2.34 9.76
CA ALA A 30 -1.77 1.61 8.50
C ALA A 30 -3.07 0.98 8.00
N PHE A 31 -3.91 0.50 8.92
CA PHE A 31 -5.26 0.02 8.58
C PHE A 31 -6.16 1.17 8.10
N VAL A 32 -6.18 2.29 8.81
CA VAL A 32 -6.99 3.48 8.41
C VAL A 32 -6.55 4.04 7.06
N VAL A 33 -5.24 4.18 6.84
CA VAL A 33 -4.68 4.65 5.57
C VAL A 33 -4.93 3.65 4.44
N GLY A 34 -4.80 2.34 4.70
CA GLY A 34 -5.16 1.30 3.75
C GLY A 34 -6.64 1.38 3.33
N LEU A 35 -7.55 1.57 4.29
CA LEU A 35 -8.97 1.78 4.01
C LEU A 35 -9.23 3.07 3.23
N PHE A 36 -8.50 4.13 3.51
CA PHE A 36 -8.59 5.38 2.74
C PHE A 36 -8.19 5.17 1.28
N ILE A 37 -7.07 4.48 1.03
CA ILE A 37 -6.62 4.13 -0.32
C ILE A 37 -7.66 3.26 -1.02
N PHE A 38 -8.24 2.27 -0.33
CA PHE A 38 -9.33 1.44 -0.86
C PHE A 38 -10.56 2.28 -1.25
N PHE A 39 -10.94 3.25 -0.42
CA PHE A 39 -12.06 4.13 -0.69
C PHE A 39 -11.81 5.03 -1.91
N VAL A 40 -10.60 5.61 -2.01
CA VAL A 40 -10.18 6.39 -3.17
C VAL A 40 -10.20 5.53 -4.43
N TYR A 41 -9.66 4.31 -4.36
CA TYR A 41 -9.70 3.35 -5.46
C TYR A 41 -11.14 3.06 -5.90
N LYS A 42 -12.04 2.72 -4.97
CA LYS A 42 -13.46 2.47 -5.28
C LYS A 42 -14.14 3.67 -5.95
N LYS A 43 -13.83 4.90 -5.52
CA LYS A 43 -14.40 6.13 -6.08
C LYS A 43 -13.79 6.51 -7.44
N THR A 44 -12.56 6.09 -7.68
CA THR A 44 -11.79 6.37 -8.90
C THR A 44 -12.11 5.38 -10.02
N TYR A 45 -12.73 4.25 -9.69
CA TYR A 45 -13.09 3.19 -10.65
C TYR A 45 -14.32 3.56 -11.49
N THR A 46 -14.11 3.76 -12.78
CA THR A 46 -15.14 4.02 -13.82
C THR A 46 -15.10 3.01 -14.98
N GLY A 47 -14.46 1.86 -14.80
CA GLY A 47 -14.39 0.78 -15.81
C GLY A 47 -15.19 -0.48 -15.43
N VAL A 48 -15.63 -1.22 -16.45
CA VAL A 48 -16.42 -2.48 -16.38
C VAL A 48 -15.71 -3.68 -15.71
N MET A 49 -14.47 -3.52 -15.23
CA MET A 49 -13.63 -4.58 -14.64
C MET A 49 -13.17 -4.23 -13.21
N TYR A 50 -14.10 -3.90 -12.32
CA TYR A 50 -13.78 -3.77 -10.89
C TYR A 50 -13.36 -5.12 -10.29
N SER A 51 -12.09 -5.24 -9.91
CA SER A 51 -11.62 -6.38 -9.12
C SER A 51 -11.71 -6.05 -7.63
N ALA A 52 -12.75 -6.56 -6.97
CA ALA A 52 -12.90 -6.44 -5.52
C ALA A 52 -11.67 -7.00 -4.77
N GLY A 53 -11.02 -8.03 -5.32
CA GLY A 53 -9.82 -8.63 -4.76
C GLY A 53 -8.60 -7.69 -4.76
N PHE A 54 -8.50 -6.78 -5.74
CA PHE A 54 -7.39 -5.82 -5.80
C PHE A 54 -7.52 -4.74 -4.72
N GLY A 55 -8.74 -4.26 -4.47
CA GLY A 55 -8.95 -3.29 -3.38
C GLY A 55 -8.55 -3.86 -2.00
N ILE A 56 -8.88 -5.13 -1.74
CA ILE A 56 -8.48 -5.83 -0.51
C ILE A 56 -6.95 -6.02 -0.46
N SER A 57 -6.31 -6.31 -1.60
CA SER A 57 -4.85 -6.46 -1.65
C SER A 57 -4.12 -5.17 -1.34
N LEU A 58 -4.65 -3.99 -1.71
CA LEU A 58 -4.06 -2.70 -1.32
C LEU A 58 -3.99 -2.51 0.19
N VAL A 59 -5.04 -2.88 0.92
CA VAL A 59 -5.07 -2.82 2.40
C VAL A 59 -4.11 -3.84 3.00
N ALA A 60 -4.06 -5.06 2.44
CA ALA A 60 -3.11 -6.06 2.90
C ALA A 60 -1.67 -5.61 2.69
N MET A 61 -1.36 -4.98 1.55
CA MET A 61 -0.02 -4.48 1.23
C MET A 61 0.43 -3.35 2.16
N THR A 62 -0.46 -2.41 2.55
CA THR A 62 -0.10 -1.37 3.54
C THR A 62 0.25 -1.99 4.89
N LEU A 63 -0.52 -2.97 5.35
CA LEU A 63 -0.28 -3.66 6.63
C LEU A 63 1.01 -4.48 6.60
N ILE A 64 1.21 -5.29 5.56
CA ILE A 64 2.38 -6.15 5.42
C ILE A 64 3.65 -5.30 5.37
N THR A 65 3.66 -4.22 4.59
CA THR A 65 4.83 -3.35 4.47
C THR A 65 5.13 -2.60 5.78
N THR A 66 4.10 -2.15 6.50
CA THR A 66 4.26 -1.53 7.83
C THR A 66 4.89 -2.53 8.81
N LEU A 67 4.42 -3.78 8.83
CA LEU A 67 4.94 -4.84 9.69
C LEU A 67 6.40 -5.17 9.36
N ILE A 68 6.72 -5.32 8.07
CA ILE A 68 8.10 -5.60 7.63
C ILE A 68 9.04 -4.47 8.08
N ILE A 69 8.65 -3.21 7.91
CA ILE A 69 9.51 -2.07 8.27
C ILE A 69 9.69 -1.96 9.79
N LEU A 70 8.63 -2.20 10.57
CA LEU A 70 8.74 -2.27 12.03
C LEU A 70 9.66 -3.40 12.50
N ALA A 71 9.72 -4.52 11.76
CA ALA A 71 10.58 -5.65 12.08
C ALA A 71 12.06 -5.45 11.65
N VAL A 72 12.32 -4.65 10.62
CA VAL A 72 13.65 -4.40 10.07
C VAL A 72 14.19 -3.06 10.58
N THR A 73 14.44 -2.98 11.89
CA THR A 73 14.92 -1.75 12.56
C THR A 73 16.30 -1.31 12.07
N SER A 74 17.14 -2.24 11.57
CA SER A 74 18.56 -1.98 11.30
C SER A 74 18.91 -1.61 9.85
N ASN A 75 18.03 -1.84 8.87
CA ASN A 75 18.35 -1.52 7.48
C ASN A 75 17.11 -1.29 6.60
N ILE A 76 16.56 -0.07 6.68
CA ILE A 76 15.42 0.39 5.88
C ILE A 76 15.69 0.22 4.37
N ILE A 77 16.94 0.41 3.93
CA ILE A 77 17.35 0.29 2.52
C ILE A 77 17.28 -1.18 2.05
N LEU A 78 17.69 -2.13 2.90
CA LEU A 78 17.62 -3.56 2.61
C LEU A 78 16.17 -4.06 2.58
N SER A 79 15.32 -3.53 3.47
CA SER A 79 13.88 -3.81 3.47
C SER A 79 13.18 -3.26 2.22
N LEU A 80 13.53 -2.04 1.79
CA LEU A 80 12.97 -1.42 0.59
C LEU A 80 13.29 -2.26 -0.66
N GLY A 81 14.51 -2.79 -0.74
CA GLY A 81 14.93 -3.70 -1.81
C GLY A 81 14.15 -5.02 -1.83
N MET A 82 13.84 -5.59 -0.65
CA MET A 82 13.07 -6.83 -0.52
C MET A 82 11.61 -6.66 -0.99
N VAL A 83 10.94 -5.58 -0.57
CA VAL A 83 9.55 -5.28 -0.99
C VAL A 83 9.47 -4.97 -2.49
N GLY A 84 10.46 -4.24 -3.03
CA GLY A 84 10.57 -3.97 -4.46
C GLY A 84 10.79 -5.24 -5.29
N ALA A 85 11.65 -6.14 -4.84
CA ALA A 85 11.88 -7.43 -5.49
C ALA A 85 10.63 -8.34 -5.46
N LEU A 86 9.90 -8.37 -4.34
CA LEU A 86 8.68 -9.18 -4.20
C LEU A 86 7.57 -8.70 -5.14
N SER A 87 7.53 -7.40 -5.41
CA SER A 87 6.66 -6.78 -6.42
C SER A 87 7.02 -7.27 -7.83
N ILE A 88 8.30 -7.32 -8.19
CA ILE A 88 8.78 -7.80 -9.50
C ILE A 88 8.46 -9.31 -9.72
N VAL A 89 8.56 -10.15 -8.68
CA VAL A 89 8.36 -11.60 -8.80
C VAL A 89 6.90 -11.98 -9.11
N ARG A 90 5.92 -11.16 -8.68
CA ARG A 90 4.48 -11.40 -8.94
C ARG A 90 3.87 -10.60 -10.09
N PHE A 91 4.56 -9.60 -10.63
CA PHE A 91 4.11 -8.91 -11.86
C PHE A 91 4.58 -9.62 -13.15
N ARG A 92 4.41 -10.95 -13.22
CA ARG A 92 4.53 -11.68 -14.50
C ARG A 92 3.22 -11.69 -15.29
N THR A 93 2.10 -11.36 -14.66
CA THR A 93 0.82 -11.09 -15.35
C THR A 93 0.67 -9.59 -15.56
N ALA A 94 0.36 -9.19 -16.80
CA ALA A 94 0.18 -7.78 -17.16
C ALA A 94 -0.95 -7.16 -16.31
N ILE A 95 -0.60 -6.22 -15.43
CA ILE A 95 -1.59 -5.33 -14.83
C ILE A 95 -2.19 -4.53 -15.98
N LYS A 96 -3.49 -4.70 -16.20
CA LYS A 96 -4.20 -4.20 -17.39
C LYS A 96 -4.31 -2.67 -17.42
N GLU A 97 -4.28 -2.02 -16.26
CA GLU A 97 -4.46 -0.58 -16.08
C GLU A 97 -3.23 0.02 -15.35
N PRO A 98 -2.50 0.98 -15.95
CA PRO A 98 -1.34 1.62 -15.30
C PRO A 98 -1.70 2.38 -14.01
N LEU A 99 -2.97 2.76 -13.86
CA LEU A 99 -3.50 3.39 -12.66
C LEU A 99 -3.46 2.46 -11.43
N ASP A 100 -3.73 1.16 -11.60
CA ASP A 100 -3.65 0.18 -10.52
C ASP A 100 -2.23 0.06 -9.95
N ILE A 101 -1.22 0.15 -10.81
CA ILE A 101 0.19 0.15 -10.41
C ILE A 101 0.47 1.35 -9.50
N ALA A 102 -0.06 2.53 -9.83
CA ALA A 102 0.11 3.72 -9.00
C ALA A 102 -0.53 3.55 -7.60
N PHE A 103 -1.73 2.96 -7.52
CA PHE A 103 -2.37 2.65 -6.24
C PHE A 103 -1.55 1.64 -5.40
N LEU A 104 -0.97 0.64 -6.05
CA LEU A 104 -0.14 -0.36 -5.38
C LEU A 104 1.14 0.26 -4.82
N PHE A 105 1.86 1.06 -5.62
CA PHE A 105 3.03 1.79 -5.15
C PHE A 105 2.69 2.77 -4.03
N TRP A 106 1.54 3.45 -4.13
CA TRP A 106 1.08 4.36 -3.08
C TRP A 106 0.80 3.63 -1.77
N SER A 107 0.15 2.45 -1.83
CA SER A 107 -0.03 1.57 -0.66
C SER A 107 1.30 1.17 -0.02
N ILE A 108 2.26 0.65 -0.79
CA ILE A 108 3.59 0.28 -0.30
C ILE A 108 4.31 1.48 0.33
N ALA A 109 4.34 2.62 -0.36
CA ALA A 109 4.99 3.83 0.13
C ALA A 109 4.38 4.32 1.44
N SER A 110 3.04 4.32 1.55
CA SER A 110 2.34 4.73 2.76
C SER A 110 2.66 3.83 3.96
N GLY A 111 2.73 2.50 3.75
CA GLY A 111 3.09 1.55 4.79
C GLY A 111 4.55 1.68 5.24
N ILE A 112 5.46 2.02 4.33
CA ILE A 112 6.87 2.28 4.69
C ILE A 112 6.99 3.53 5.56
N VAL A 113 6.34 4.63 5.18
CA VAL A 113 6.41 5.89 5.94
C VAL A 113 5.77 5.74 7.33
N LEU A 114 4.67 4.98 7.44
CA LEU A 114 4.05 4.63 8.72
C LEU A 114 4.95 3.73 9.58
N GLY A 115 5.55 2.69 9.00
CA GLY A 115 6.47 1.80 9.70
C GLY A 115 7.77 2.48 10.15
N ALA A 116 8.21 3.51 9.42
CA ALA A 116 9.37 4.33 9.79
C ALA A 116 9.08 5.35 10.92
N GLY A 117 7.86 5.39 11.45
CA GLY A 117 7.47 6.31 12.53
C GLY A 117 7.18 7.75 12.08
N LEU A 118 7.18 8.02 10.76
CA LEU A 118 6.89 9.34 10.19
C LEU A 118 5.37 9.54 10.01
N LEU A 119 4.62 9.44 11.11
CA LEU A 119 3.15 9.45 11.11
C LEU A 119 2.52 10.69 10.43
N PRO A 120 2.97 11.94 10.68
CA PRO A 120 2.37 13.12 10.06
C PRO A 120 2.57 13.13 8.54
N LEU A 121 3.73 12.64 8.08
CA LEU A 121 4.07 12.60 6.66
C LEU A 121 3.21 11.58 5.91
N ALA A 122 2.93 10.42 6.52
CA ALA A 122 2.06 9.41 5.94
C ALA A 122 0.63 9.93 5.73
N ILE A 123 0.07 10.64 6.71
CA ILE A 123 -1.30 11.15 6.63
C ILE A 123 -1.39 12.26 5.58
N LEU A 124 -0.51 13.26 5.63
CA LEU A 124 -0.52 14.37 4.67
C LEU A 124 -0.24 13.89 3.23
N GLY A 125 0.75 13.00 3.06
CA GLY A 125 1.08 12.44 1.75
C GLY A 125 -0.06 11.60 1.18
N SER A 126 -0.69 10.77 2.01
CA SER A 126 -1.89 10.00 1.64
C SER A 126 -3.02 10.92 1.16
N VAL A 127 -3.39 11.92 1.95
CA VAL A 127 -4.48 12.83 1.58
C VAL A 127 -4.16 13.59 0.28
N PHE A 128 -2.93 14.08 0.13
CA PHE A 128 -2.51 14.82 -1.06
C PHE A 128 -2.58 13.98 -2.34
N ILE A 129 -2.03 12.77 -2.32
CA ILE A 129 -2.07 11.84 -3.46
C ILE A 129 -3.52 11.44 -3.76
N GLY A 130 -4.31 11.16 -2.73
CA GLY A 130 -5.73 10.82 -2.87
C GLY A 130 -6.54 11.92 -3.56
N VAL A 131 -6.35 13.19 -3.17
CA VAL A 131 -7.03 14.34 -3.79
C VAL A 131 -6.66 14.46 -5.28
N ILE A 132 -5.37 14.33 -5.61
CA ILE A 132 -4.90 14.44 -7.00
C ILE A 132 -5.50 13.33 -7.87
N LEU A 133 -5.50 12.09 -7.39
CA LEU A 133 -6.05 10.95 -8.13
C LEU A 133 -7.54 11.11 -8.39
N VAL A 134 -8.32 11.51 -7.37
CA VAL A 134 -9.77 11.74 -7.53
C VAL A 134 -10.06 12.87 -8.53
N LEU A 135 -9.30 13.97 -8.49
CA LEU A 135 -9.52 15.09 -9.40
C LEU A 135 -9.18 14.76 -10.87
N PHE A 136 -8.08 14.05 -11.11
CA PHE A 136 -7.63 13.77 -12.47
C PHE A 136 -8.42 12.66 -13.16
N VAL A 137 -8.81 11.63 -12.41
CA VAL A 137 -9.48 10.45 -13.00
C VAL A 137 -10.95 10.74 -13.30
N ASN A 138 -11.62 11.53 -12.45
CA ASN A 138 -13.02 11.89 -12.67
C ASN A 138 -13.23 12.75 -13.93
N LYS A 139 -12.15 13.29 -14.52
CA LYS A 139 -12.19 14.10 -15.75
C LYS A 139 -12.13 13.27 -17.05
N LYS A 140 -11.93 11.95 -17.00
CA LYS A 140 -11.61 11.10 -18.16
C LYS A 140 -12.67 10.04 -18.57
N ASN A 141 -13.96 10.25 -18.33
CA ASN A 141 -15.00 9.28 -18.73
C ASN A 141 -16.03 9.84 -19.71
N VAL A 142 -15.63 10.01 -20.97
CA VAL A 142 -16.55 10.00 -22.12
C VAL A 142 -15.79 9.40 -23.29
N ASP A 143 -15.67 8.07 -23.36
CA ASP A 143 -15.35 7.34 -24.61
C ASP A 143 -15.52 5.84 -24.34
N SER A 144 -16.76 5.39 -24.13
CA SER A 144 -17.11 3.96 -24.13
C SER A 144 -17.60 3.59 -25.54
N PRO A 145 -16.80 2.92 -26.38
CA PRO A 145 -17.27 2.43 -27.67
C PRO A 145 -18.16 1.22 -27.40
N TYR A 146 -19.48 1.41 -27.51
CA TYR A 146 -20.43 0.32 -27.46
C TYR A 146 -20.29 -0.51 -28.74
N ILE A 147 -19.79 -1.74 -28.61
CA ILE A 147 -19.80 -2.73 -29.70
C ILE A 147 -21.23 -3.29 -29.79
N LEU A 148 -21.95 -2.89 -30.84
CA LEU A 148 -23.27 -3.37 -31.16
C LEU A 148 -23.13 -4.72 -31.89
N VAL A 149 -23.43 -5.83 -31.22
CA VAL A 149 -23.48 -7.16 -31.85
C VAL A 149 -24.85 -7.34 -32.48
N ILE A 150 -24.94 -7.27 -33.80
CA ILE A 150 -26.17 -7.57 -34.55
C ILE A 150 -26.09 -9.04 -34.96
N SER A 151 -26.90 -9.88 -34.33
CA SER A 151 -27.14 -11.24 -34.82
C SER A 151 -28.23 -11.16 -35.89
N SER A 152 -27.90 -11.50 -37.14
CA SER A 152 -28.88 -11.73 -38.19
C SER A 152 -29.06 -13.24 -38.34
N GLU A 153 -30.20 -13.76 -37.90
CA GLU A 153 -30.65 -15.10 -38.28
C GLU A 153 -31.21 -15.03 -39.71
N GLY A 154 -30.63 -15.83 -40.60
CA GLY A 154 -31.10 -16.08 -41.96
C GLY A 154 -31.36 -17.55 -42.15
#